data_AF-A0AA89NP63-F1
#
_entry.id   AF-A0AA89NP63-F1
#
_cell.length_a   1.000
_cell.length_b   1.000
_cell.length_c   1.000
_cell.angle_alpha   90.00
_cell.angle_beta   90.00
_cell.angle_gamma   90.00
#
_symmetry.space_group_name_H-M   'P 1'
#
loop_
_entity.id
_entity.type
_entity.pdbx_description
1 polymer ?
#
loop_
_entity_poly.entity_id
_entity_poly.type
_entity_poly.pdbx_seq_one_letter_code
_entity_poly.pdbx_strand_id
1 'polypeptide(L)'
;MKGKTNQRPVLVIGAGPIGMTAALALRRFDIPTTIIEAEPKERIRPGSRAIYFHKATLKHWEDIYPGLGFTFAKHGVVWPVKRTLFGGKEVYIKRYPAPNRNELPPFTSLPQVEAEKFLYEACVAAGVEFIWNSPVRQVETNENGVIVTTESGKVWEADYAIGADGARSVVRQSLGIELEGPRSRDRFVVVDIEEDPSAPLPLERVFHYQHPAMEGRNVLFVPFAGGWRVDLQLFAEDDAQQYGSIEGVRQWIPKVMDKKYADRITWVSMYQFHQAVGPYVHR
;
A
#
# COMPACT_ATOMS: atom_id res chain seq x y z
N MET A 1 -10.26 37.94 18.56
CA MET A 1 -9.01 37.75 17.82
C MET A 1 -8.26 36.59 18.48
N LYS A 2 -8.22 35.40 17.86
CA LYS A 2 -7.40 34.30 18.36
C LYS A 2 -5.94 34.61 17.97
N GLY A 3 -5.06 34.76 18.94
CA GLY A 3 -3.64 34.98 18.70
C GLY A 3 -3.08 33.85 17.85
N LYS A 4 -2.47 34.17 16.71
CA LYS A 4 -1.66 33.23 15.95
C LYS A 4 -0.48 32.85 16.83
N THR A 5 -0.56 31.72 17.52
CA THR A 5 0.62 31.07 18.06
C THR A 5 1.54 30.79 16.87
N ASN A 6 2.78 31.26 16.95
CA ASN A 6 3.80 31.10 15.91
C ASN A 6 4.35 29.65 15.92
N GLN A 7 3.44 28.66 16.00
CA GLN A 7 3.78 27.24 16.10
C GLN A 7 4.33 26.75 14.77
N ARG A 8 5.54 26.19 14.82
CA ARG A 8 6.16 25.55 13.66
C ARG A 8 5.31 24.34 13.25
N PRO A 9 5.09 24.10 11.94
CA PRO A 9 4.34 22.93 11.51
C PRO A 9 5.10 21.65 11.88
N VAL A 10 4.36 20.59 12.19
CA VAL A 10 4.95 19.25 12.26
C VAL A 10 5.35 18.82 10.85
N LEU A 11 6.59 18.35 10.68
CA LEU A 11 7.07 17.84 9.40
C LEU A 11 6.76 16.36 9.27
N VAL A 12 6.17 15.95 8.16
CA VAL A 12 5.96 14.54 7.82
C VAL A 12 6.81 14.22 6.61
N ILE A 13 7.71 13.25 6.72
CA ILE A 13 8.70 12.94 5.67
C ILE A 13 8.19 11.73 4.90
N GLY A 14 7.68 11.97 3.68
CA GLY A 14 7.08 10.98 2.79
C GLY A 14 5.56 11.14 2.64
N ALA A 15 5.08 11.27 1.40
CA ALA A 15 3.68 11.37 1.01
C ALA A 15 3.07 10.00 0.63
N GLY A 16 3.54 8.91 1.24
CA GLY A 16 2.88 7.61 1.14
C GLY A 16 1.59 7.54 1.97
N PRO A 17 0.88 6.39 1.98
CA PRO A 17 -0.37 6.24 2.72
C PRO A 17 -0.21 6.54 4.22
N ILE A 18 0.93 6.16 4.80
CA ILE A 18 1.25 6.39 6.21
C ILE A 18 1.42 7.88 6.50
N GLY A 19 2.22 8.60 5.70
CA GLY A 19 2.48 10.01 5.91
C GLY A 19 1.24 10.88 5.71
N MET A 20 0.45 10.62 4.67
CA MET A 20 -0.82 11.32 4.47
C MET A 20 -1.84 11.01 5.57
N THR A 21 -1.90 9.77 6.06
CA THR A 21 -2.76 9.42 7.21
C THR A 21 -2.32 10.16 8.48
N ALA A 22 -1.02 10.19 8.76
CA ALA A 22 -0.48 10.91 9.91
C ALA A 22 -0.76 12.41 9.82
N ALA A 23 -0.58 13.01 8.64
CA ALA A 23 -0.88 14.41 8.42
C ALA A 23 -2.37 14.73 8.61
N LEU A 24 -3.28 13.91 8.08
CA LEU A 24 -4.71 14.07 8.33
C LEU A 24 -5.06 13.98 9.82
N ALA A 25 -4.45 13.03 10.53
CA ALA A 25 -4.66 12.87 11.96
C ALA A 25 -4.19 14.12 12.74
N LEU A 26 -3.04 14.71 12.39
CA LEU A 26 -2.56 15.96 12.99
C LEU A 26 -3.51 17.14 12.70
N ARG A 27 -3.96 17.28 11.44
CA ARG A 27 -4.89 18.33 11.04
C ARG A 27 -6.24 18.23 11.75
N ARG A 28 -6.72 17.03 12.07
CA ARG A 28 -7.93 16.84 12.89
C ARG A 28 -7.84 17.49 14.28
N PHE A 29 -6.64 17.65 14.82
CA PHE A 29 -6.38 18.33 16.10
C PHE A 29 -5.89 19.78 15.90
N ASP A 30 -6.16 20.40 14.75
CA ASP A 30 -5.75 21.75 14.39
C ASP A 30 -4.22 22.00 14.39
N ILE A 31 -3.41 20.93 14.35
CA ILE A 31 -1.95 21.05 14.32
C ILE A 31 -1.50 21.40 12.89
N PRO A 32 -0.74 22.48 12.65
CA PRO A 32 -0.17 22.77 11.33
C PRO A 32 0.77 21.64 10.88
N THR A 33 0.68 21.23 9.62
CA THR A 33 1.45 20.08 9.12
C THR A 33 1.90 20.29 7.68
N THR A 34 3.16 19.96 7.43
CA THR A 34 3.77 20.01 6.11
C THR A 34 4.38 18.65 5.77
N ILE A 35 3.99 18.08 4.63
CA ILE A 35 4.59 16.85 4.09
C ILE A 35 5.76 17.23 3.17
N ILE A 36 6.93 16.64 3.38
CA ILE A 36 8.08 16.72 2.47
C ILE A 36 8.19 15.38 1.72
N GLU A 37 8.07 15.42 0.40
CA GLU A 37 8.11 14.25 -0.48
C GLU A 37 9.26 14.35 -1.47
N ALA A 38 9.97 13.24 -1.64
CA ALA A 38 11.12 13.14 -2.53
C ALA A 38 10.74 13.33 -4.00
N GLU A 39 9.58 12.82 -4.38
CA GLU A 39 9.17 12.69 -5.76
C GLU A 39 8.33 13.88 -6.25
N PRO A 40 8.18 14.04 -7.57
CA PRO A 40 7.26 15.03 -8.12
C PRO A 40 5.80 14.67 -7.80
N LYS A 41 4.95 15.70 -7.71
CA LYS A 41 3.51 15.55 -7.47
C LYS A 41 2.84 14.69 -8.55
N GLU A 42 3.24 14.87 -9.80
CA GLU A 42 2.69 14.20 -10.98
C GLU A 42 3.29 12.80 -11.20
N ARG A 43 4.04 12.25 -10.23
CA ARG A 43 4.62 10.92 -10.35
C ARG A 43 3.54 9.88 -10.62
N ILE A 44 3.70 9.16 -11.72
CA ILE A 44 2.92 7.96 -12.01
C ILE A 44 3.55 6.78 -11.26
N ARG A 45 2.78 6.14 -10.38
CA ARG A 45 3.19 4.89 -9.72
C ARG A 45 2.58 3.72 -10.49
N PRO A 46 3.40 2.83 -11.10
CA PRO A 46 2.87 1.70 -11.85
C PRO A 46 2.30 0.64 -10.92
N GLY A 47 1.25 -0.03 -11.40
CA GLY A 47 0.63 -1.15 -10.70
C GLY A 47 -0.13 -0.78 -9.45
N SER A 48 -0.75 -1.78 -8.84
CA SER A 48 -1.67 -1.55 -7.73
C SER A 48 -1.01 -1.63 -6.35
N ARG A 49 0.19 -2.21 -6.22
CA ARG A 49 0.97 -2.33 -4.94
C ARG A 49 0.14 -2.91 -3.78
N ALA A 50 -0.32 -2.14 -2.80
CA ALA A 50 -1.32 -2.64 -1.85
C ALA A 50 -2.72 -2.60 -2.48
N ILE A 51 -3.50 -3.67 -2.32
CA ILE A 51 -4.84 -3.78 -2.93
C ILE A 51 -5.94 -4.14 -1.94
N TYR A 52 -5.68 -4.03 -0.64
CA TYR A 52 -6.59 -4.55 0.37
C TYR A 52 -6.54 -3.72 1.64
N PHE A 53 -7.69 -3.18 2.04
CA PHE A 53 -7.86 -2.42 3.27
C PHE A 53 -8.89 -3.11 4.16
N HIS A 54 -8.50 -3.44 5.39
CA HIS A 54 -9.39 -4.05 6.38
C HIS A 54 -10.40 -3.04 6.93
N LYS A 55 -11.55 -3.53 7.44
CA LYS A 55 -12.55 -2.69 8.14
C LYS A 55 -11.95 -1.80 9.22
N ALA A 56 -10.99 -2.31 9.98
CA ALA A 56 -10.30 -1.53 11.00
C ALA A 56 -9.60 -0.30 10.39
N THR A 57 -8.86 -0.47 9.30
CA THR A 57 -8.21 0.63 8.58
C THR A 57 -9.23 1.61 8.01
N LEU A 58 -10.29 1.12 7.38
CA LEU A 58 -11.38 1.96 6.86
C LEU A 58 -12.02 2.79 7.96
N LYS A 59 -12.25 2.19 9.14
CA LYS A 59 -12.78 2.88 10.30
C LYS A 59 -11.82 3.95 10.83
N HIS A 60 -10.52 3.70 10.83
CA HIS A 60 -9.55 4.72 11.23
C HIS A 60 -9.60 5.94 10.31
N TRP A 61 -9.65 5.75 8.99
CA TRP A 61 -9.80 6.87 8.06
C TRP A 61 -11.12 7.59 8.18
N GLU A 62 -12.22 6.86 8.40
CA GLU A 62 -13.53 7.46 8.70
C GLU A 62 -13.52 8.31 9.97
N ASP A 63 -12.88 7.81 11.03
CA ASP A 63 -12.79 8.51 12.30
C ASP A 63 -11.87 9.75 12.19
N ILE A 64 -10.80 9.69 11.39
CA ILE A 64 -9.86 10.80 11.14
C ILE A 64 -10.49 11.88 10.26
N TYR A 65 -11.14 11.49 9.16
CA TYR A 65 -11.75 12.39 8.19
C TYR A 65 -13.11 11.80 7.75
N PRO A 66 -14.24 12.30 8.30
CA PRO A 66 -15.56 11.75 8.01
C PRO A 66 -15.85 11.62 6.52
N GLY A 67 -16.34 10.46 6.10
CA GLY A 67 -16.62 10.08 4.71
C GLY A 67 -15.45 9.42 3.97
N LEU A 68 -14.21 9.49 4.49
CA LEU A 68 -13.04 8.95 3.78
C LEU A 68 -13.07 7.41 3.73
N GLY A 69 -13.43 6.76 4.85
CA GLY A 69 -13.53 5.29 4.91
C GLY A 69 -14.61 4.76 3.96
N PHE A 70 -15.76 5.43 3.91
CA PHE A 70 -16.82 5.11 2.95
C PHE A 70 -16.41 5.38 1.50
N THR A 71 -15.62 6.43 1.25
CA THR A 71 -15.09 6.72 -0.08
C THR A 71 -14.22 5.58 -0.59
N PHE A 72 -13.36 5.00 0.25
CA PHE A 72 -12.51 3.88 -0.16
C PHE A 72 -13.34 2.62 -0.38
N ALA A 73 -14.30 2.35 0.50
CA ALA A 73 -15.23 1.24 0.35
C ALA A 73 -16.02 1.33 -0.97
N LYS A 74 -16.48 2.53 -1.33
CA LYS A 74 -17.27 2.79 -2.54
C LYS A 74 -16.48 2.56 -3.83
N HIS A 75 -15.20 2.93 -3.86
CA HIS A 75 -14.37 2.84 -5.06
C HIS A 75 -13.58 1.53 -5.16
N GLY A 76 -13.54 0.73 -4.09
CA GLY A 76 -12.94 -0.60 -4.10
C GLY A 76 -13.95 -1.71 -4.36
N VAL A 77 -13.47 -2.95 -4.35
CA VAL A 77 -14.29 -4.16 -4.51
C VAL A 77 -14.43 -4.90 -3.19
N VAL A 78 -15.66 -5.26 -2.83
CA VAL A 78 -15.94 -6.20 -1.72
C VAL A 78 -16.35 -7.53 -2.32
N TRP A 79 -15.40 -8.45 -2.46
CA TRP A 79 -15.67 -9.77 -3.02
C TRP A 79 -16.51 -10.64 -2.05
N PRO A 80 -17.55 -11.35 -2.51
CA PRO A 80 -18.45 -12.11 -1.64
C PRO A 80 -17.89 -13.44 -1.12
N VAL A 81 -16.82 -13.98 -1.73
CA VAL A 81 -16.31 -15.32 -1.39
C VAL A 81 -14.81 -15.29 -1.14
N LYS A 82 -14.38 -15.85 0.00
CA LYS A 82 -13.00 -16.28 0.25
C LYS A 82 -12.95 -17.80 0.16
N ARG A 83 -12.16 -18.32 -0.77
CA ARG A 83 -11.96 -19.76 -0.97
C ARG A 83 -10.51 -20.15 -0.72
N THR A 84 -10.29 -21.32 -0.14
CA THR A 84 -8.96 -21.93 -0.02
C THR A 84 -8.99 -23.33 -0.61
N LEU A 85 -8.01 -23.63 -1.46
CA LEU A 85 -7.77 -24.96 -1.99
C LEU A 85 -6.43 -25.50 -1.50
N PHE A 86 -6.31 -26.82 -1.41
CA PHE A 86 -5.07 -27.55 -1.19
C PHE A 86 -4.97 -28.70 -2.18
N GLY A 87 -3.92 -28.74 -3.01
CA GLY A 87 -3.71 -29.85 -3.95
C GLY A 87 -4.88 -30.07 -4.94
N GLY A 88 -5.63 -29.00 -5.25
CA GLY A 88 -6.80 -29.04 -6.14
C GLY A 88 -8.13 -29.33 -5.44
N LYS A 89 -8.14 -29.57 -4.12
CA LYS A 89 -9.36 -29.80 -3.33
C LYS A 89 -9.73 -28.54 -2.56
N GLU A 90 -11.01 -28.18 -2.55
CA GLU A 90 -11.51 -27.13 -1.64
C GLU A 90 -11.40 -27.61 -0.20
N VAL A 91 -10.75 -26.81 0.65
CA VAL A 91 -10.58 -27.09 2.09
C VAL A 91 -11.25 -26.05 2.98
N TYR A 92 -11.59 -24.88 2.43
CA TYR A 92 -12.29 -23.84 3.15
C TYR A 92 -13.03 -22.90 2.21
N ILE A 93 -14.24 -22.50 2.64
CA ILE A 93 -15.01 -21.43 2.01
C ILE A 93 -15.63 -20.55 3.07
N LYS A 94 -15.53 -19.23 2.87
CA LYS A 94 -16.28 -18.23 3.62
C LYS A 94 -17.04 -17.34 2.67
N ARG A 95 -18.33 -17.19 2.92
CA ARG A 95 -19.21 -16.28 2.20
C ARG A 95 -19.46 -15.05 3.05
N TYR A 96 -19.36 -13.88 2.44
CA TYR A 96 -19.66 -12.59 3.04
C TYR A 96 -21.06 -12.16 2.61
N PRO A 97 -21.83 -11.50 3.49
CA PRO A 97 -23.10 -10.92 3.10
C PRO A 97 -22.86 -9.82 2.06
N ALA A 98 -23.92 -9.48 1.32
CA ALA A 98 -23.89 -8.31 0.45
C ALA A 98 -23.52 -7.05 1.26
N PRO A 99 -22.66 -6.15 0.74
CA PRO A 99 -22.28 -4.94 1.46
C PRO A 99 -23.49 -4.06 1.76
N ASN A 100 -23.65 -3.64 3.02
CA ASN A 100 -24.59 -2.60 3.40
C ASN A 100 -23.95 -1.23 3.10
N ARG A 101 -24.60 -0.40 2.28
CA ARG A 101 -24.07 0.93 1.90
C ARG A 101 -23.98 1.90 3.08
N ASN A 102 -24.72 1.66 4.16
CA ASN A 102 -24.73 2.51 5.35
C ASN A 102 -23.70 2.06 6.41
N GLU A 103 -22.96 0.98 6.16
CA GLU A 103 -21.95 0.46 7.08
C GLU A 103 -20.63 0.24 6.36
N LEU A 104 -19.52 0.44 7.08
CA LEU A 104 -18.21 0.07 6.52
C LEU A 104 -18.12 -1.46 6.33
N PRO A 105 -17.70 -1.93 5.15
CA PRO A 105 -17.59 -3.35 4.86
C PRO A 105 -16.45 -3.99 5.67
N PRO A 106 -16.41 -5.33 5.78
CA PRO A 106 -15.31 -6.05 6.45
C PRO A 106 -13.93 -5.77 5.84
N PHE A 107 -13.90 -5.34 4.57
CA PHE A 107 -12.72 -4.90 3.84
C PHE A 107 -13.14 -4.21 2.54
N THR A 108 -12.18 -3.64 1.82
CA THR A 108 -12.32 -3.27 0.41
C THR A 108 -11.01 -3.55 -0.35
N SER A 109 -11.12 -4.05 -1.57
CA SER A 109 -10.00 -4.27 -2.47
C SER A 109 -9.86 -3.12 -3.46
N LEU A 110 -8.98 -2.18 -3.13
CA LEU A 110 -8.75 -0.92 -3.84
C LEU A 110 -7.24 -0.75 -4.07
N PRO A 111 -6.77 -0.47 -5.30
CA PRO A 111 -5.37 -0.16 -5.57
C PRO A 111 -4.84 0.98 -4.72
N GLN A 112 -3.59 0.87 -4.28
CA GLN A 112 -2.94 1.88 -3.45
C GLN A 112 -2.90 3.23 -4.15
N VAL A 113 -2.75 3.27 -5.47
CA VAL A 113 -2.72 4.51 -6.26
C VAL A 113 -4.02 5.31 -6.14
N GLU A 114 -5.16 4.63 -6.12
CA GLU A 114 -6.46 5.28 -5.92
C GLU A 114 -6.65 5.71 -4.46
N ALA A 115 -6.22 4.88 -3.51
CA ALA A 115 -6.25 5.26 -2.09
C ALA A 115 -5.36 6.49 -1.80
N GLU A 116 -4.16 6.54 -2.39
CA GLU A 116 -3.25 7.68 -2.29
C GLU A 116 -3.86 8.96 -2.87
N LYS A 117 -4.58 8.85 -3.99
CA LYS A 117 -5.32 9.98 -4.57
C LYS A 117 -6.36 10.54 -3.60
N PHE A 118 -7.22 9.69 -3.04
CA PHE A 118 -8.25 10.16 -2.09
C PHE A 118 -7.64 10.70 -0.79
N LEU A 119 -6.55 10.09 -0.29
CA LEU A 119 -5.79 10.63 0.84
C LEU A 119 -5.22 12.00 0.53
N TYR A 120 -4.65 12.18 -0.66
CA TYR A 120 -4.11 13.46 -1.10
C TYR A 120 -5.19 14.55 -1.16
N GLU A 121 -6.34 14.25 -1.78
CA GLU A 121 -7.49 15.17 -1.85
C GLU A 121 -7.97 15.56 -0.45
N ALA A 122 -8.09 14.60 0.47
CA ALA A 122 -8.45 14.86 1.86
C ALA A 122 -7.40 15.73 2.58
N CYS A 123 -6.10 15.44 2.39
CA CYS A 123 -5.00 16.22 2.97
C CYS A 123 -5.06 17.68 2.52
N VAL A 124 -5.22 17.92 1.21
CA VAL A 124 -5.34 19.28 0.65
C VAL A 124 -6.57 19.99 1.22
N ALA A 125 -7.72 19.32 1.28
CA ALA A 125 -8.95 19.88 1.85
C ALA A 125 -8.80 20.21 3.35
N ALA A 126 -8.01 19.43 4.08
CA ALA A 126 -7.69 19.67 5.50
C ALA A 126 -6.62 20.76 5.70
N GLY A 127 -6.02 21.29 4.64
CA GLY A 127 -4.97 22.31 4.70
C GLY A 127 -3.58 21.76 5.06
N VAL A 128 -3.28 20.50 4.71
CA VAL A 128 -1.90 19.98 4.72
C VAL A 128 -1.11 20.65 3.60
N GLU A 129 0.07 21.16 3.92
CA GLU A 129 1.00 21.68 2.92
C GLU A 129 1.90 20.57 2.37
N PHE A 130 2.25 20.63 1.10
CA PHE A 130 3.13 19.66 0.45
C PHE A 130 4.33 20.33 -0.19
N ILE A 131 5.51 19.79 0.09
CA ILE A 131 6.78 20.16 -0.53
C ILE A 131 7.25 18.96 -1.35
N TRP A 132 7.06 19.03 -2.67
CA TRP A 132 7.45 17.99 -3.62
C TRP A 132 8.90 18.15 -4.08
N ASN A 133 9.43 17.15 -4.79
CA ASN A 133 10.80 17.16 -5.35
C ASN A 133 11.87 17.48 -4.30
N SER A 134 11.65 17.03 -3.06
CA SER A 134 12.47 17.40 -1.91
C SER A 134 12.97 16.17 -1.16
N PRO A 135 13.83 15.34 -1.78
CA PRO A 135 14.39 14.17 -1.11
C PRO A 135 15.13 14.61 0.15
N VAL A 136 14.77 14.02 1.28
CA VAL A 136 15.43 14.25 2.57
C VAL A 136 16.66 13.34 2.64
N ARG A 137 17.81 13.92 2.99
CA ARG A 137 19.07 13.17 3.14
C ARG A 137 19.52 13.00 4.59
N GLN A 138 19.05 13.86 5.49
CA GLN A 138 19.47 13.84 6.89
C GLN A 138 18.40 14.45 7.79
N VAL A 139 18.23 13.85 8.97
CA VAL A 139 17.42 14.39 10.06
C VAL A 139 18.25 14.42 11.34
N GLU A 140 18.26 15.56 12.01
CA GLU A 140 18.96 15.74 13.29
C GLU A 140 17.98 16.25 14.34
N THR A 141 18.15 15.83 15.59
CA THR A 141 17.31 16.25 16.71
C THR A 141 18.20 16.90 17.77
N ASN A 142 17.74 18.02 18.34
CA ASN A 142 18.38 18.68 19.47
C ASN A 142 17.32 19.23 20.45
N GLU A 143 17.75 19.91 21.50
CA GLU A 143 16.86 20.47 22.54
C GLU A 143 15.82 21.48 22.00
N ASN A 144 16.07 22.05 20.82
CA ASN A 144 15.21 23.03 20.16
C ASN A 144 14.30 22.43 19.07
N GLY A 145 14.31 21.10 18.89
CA GLY A 145 13.45 20.39 17.95
C GLY A 145 14.22 19.58 16.91
N VAL A 146 13.68 19.53 15.70
CA VAL A 146 14.15 18.70 14.59
C VAL A 146 14.61 19.57 13.42
N ILE A 147 15.77 19.22 12.87
CA ILE A 147 16.35 19.81 11.67
C ILE A 147 16.29 18.77 10.54
N VAL A 148 15.64 19.12 9.44
CA VAL A 148 15.49 18.25 8.26
C VAL A 148 16.24 18.88 7.09
N THR A 149 17.23 18.16 6.57
CA THR A 149 18.05 18.62 5.44
C THR A 149 17.72 17.82 4.18
N THR A 150 17.36 18.52 3.11
CA THR A 150 17.11 17.94 1.78
C THR A 150 18.41 17.78 0.98
N GLU A 151 18.39 16.99 -0.10
CA GLU A 151 19.53 16.85 -1.02
C GLU A 151 19.91 18.17 -1.70
N SER A 152 18.95 19.08 -1.90
CA SER A 152 19.21 20.42 -2.43
C SER A 152 20.01 21.32 -1.47
N GLY A 153 20.23 20.88 -0.23
CA GLY A 153 20.82 21.69 0.83
C GLY A 153 19.82 22.57 1.58
N LYS A 154 18.54 22.60 1.17
CA LYS A 154 17.49 23.30 1.92
C LYS A 154 17.28 22.65 3.29
N VAL A 155 17.24 23.49 4.32
CA VAL A 155 17.05 23.13 5.72
C VAL A 155 15.66 23.56 6.19
N TRP A 156 14.99 22.68 6.93
CA TRP A 156 13.70 22.92 7.57
C TRP A 156 13.82 22.66 9.07
N GLU A 157 13.18 23.50 9.87
CA GLU A 157 13.12 23.35 11.33
C GLU A 157 11.68 23.17 11.79
N ALA A 158 11.46 22.24 12.72
CA ALA A 158 10.17 22.01 13.35
C ALA A 158 10.34 21.47 14.77
N ASP A 159 9.29 21.58 15.58
CA ASP A 159 9.31 21.03 16.93
C ASP A 159 9.27 19.49 16.91
N TYR A 160 8.61 18.91 15.91
CA TYR A 160 8.48 17.47 15.71
C TYR A 160 8.54 17.09 14.23
N ALA A 161 9.02 15.87 13.97
CA ALA A 161 8.94 15.24 12.66
C ALA A 161 8.45 13.79 12.74
N ILE A 162 7.74 13.34 11.72
CA ILE A 162 7.28 11.95 11.55
C ILE A 162 7.96 11.35 10.33
N GLY A 163 8.75 10.29 10.53
CA GLY A 163 9.30 9.49 9.43
C GLY A 163 8.27 8.55 8.82
N ALA A 164 7.88 8.81 7.57
CA ALA A 164 6.93 8.00 6.79
C ALA A 164 7.48 7.66 5.39
N ASP A 165 8.81 7.59 5.29
CA ASP A 165 9.63 7.48 4.07
C ASP A 165 9.97 6.03 3.67
N GLY A 166 9.19 5.08 4.18
CA GLY A 166 9.16 3.68 3.71
C GLY A 166 10.34 2.82 4.17
N ALA A 167 10.54 1.67 3.49
CA ALA A 167 11.46 0.63 3.94
C ALA A 167 12.94 1.10 4.01
N ARG A 168 13.33 2.03 3.14
CA ARG A 168 14.68 2.63 3.10
C ARG A 168 14.74 3.97 3.84
N SER A 169 13.90 4.14 4.87
CA SER A 169 13.77 5.37 5.65
C SER A 169 15.12 5.99 6.01
N VAL A 170 15.34 7.22 5.54
CA VAL A 170 16.45 8.10 5.88
C VAL A 170 16.27 8.62 7.31
N VAL A 171 15.02 8.86 7.73
CA VAL A 171 14.72 9.27 9.11
C VAL A 171 15.22 8.20 10.09
N ARG A 172 14.83 6.95 9.86
CA ARG A 172 15.26 5.81 10.69
C ARG A 172 16.78 5.67 10.73
N GLN A 173 17.44 5.79 9.57
CA GLN A 173 18.90 5.70 9.46
C GLN A 173 19.60 6.85 10.20
N SER A 174 19.08 8.08 10.09
CA SER A 174 19.66 9.25 10.76
C SER A 174 19.58 9.15 12.29
N LEU A 175 18.56 8.45 12.80
CA LEU A 175 18.41 8.16 14.23
C LEU A 175 19.21 6.93 14.69
N GLY A 176 19.91 6.24 13.78
CA GLY A 176 20.67 5.02 14.08
C GLY A 176 19.78 3.85 14.49
N ILE A 177 18.53 3.80 14.02
CA ILE A 177 17.59 2.72 14.36
C ILE A 177 17.76 1.59 13.34
N GLU A 178 18.26 0.45 13.82
CA GLU A 178 18.37 -0.76 13.01
C GLU A 178 17.05 -1.54 12.99
N LEU A 179 16.77 -2.21 11.86
CA LEU A 179 15.63 -3.12 11.75
C LEU A 179 16.13 -4.54 11.98
N GLU A 180 15.54 -5.22 12.96
CA GLU A 180 15.85 -6.60 13.27
C GLU A 180 14.72 -7.53 12.82
N GLY A 181 15.07 -8.67 12.23
CA GLY A 181 14.11 -9.73 11.98
C GLY A 181 14.48 -10.65 10.81
N PRO A 182 13.81 -11.81 10.71
CA PRO A 182 14.10 -12.78 9.69
C PRO A 182 13.71 -12.27 8.30
N ARG A 183 14.57 -12.55 7.32
CA ARG A 183 14.19 -12.45 5.91
C ARG A 183 13.47 -13.74 5.53
N SER A 184 12.21 -13.65 5.09
CA SER A 184 11.60 -14.83 4.48
C SER A 184 12.33 -15.16 3.18
N ARG A 185 12.52 -16.44 2.89
CA ARG A 185 13.02 -16.89 1.60
C ARG A 185 11.94 -16.87 0.52
N ASP A 186 10.68 -16.74 0.91
CA ASP A 186 9.57 -16.78 -0.03
C ASP A 186 9.56 -15.52 -0.90
N ARG A 187 9.66 -15.77 -2.20
CA ARG A 187 9.56 -14.75 -3.25
C ARG A 187 8.24 -14.96 -3.98
N PHE A 188 7.63 -13.88 -4.44
CA PHE A 188 6.39 -13.92 -5.19
C PHE A 188 6.47 -13.05 -6.42
N VAL A 189 5.91 -13.54 -7.53
CA VAL A 189 5.56 -12.72 -8.68
C VAL A 189 4.13 -12.23 -8.47
N VAL A 190 3.92 -10.93 -8.59
CA VAL A 190 2.61 -10.27 -8.55
C VAL A 190 2.28 -9.81 -9.94
N VAL A 191 1.08 -10.13 -10.39
CA VAL A 191 0.58 -9.75 -11.69
C VAL A 191 -0.75 -9.06 -11.50
N ASP A 192 -0.87 -7.82 -11.99
CA ASP A 192 -2.17 -7.19 -12.16
C ASP A 192 -2.65 -7.41 -13.60
N ILE A 193 -3.92 -7.74 -13.73
CA ILE A 193 -4.58 -8.15 -14.97
C ILE A 193 -5.90 -7.40 -15.06
N GLU A 194 -6.17 -6.78 -16.20
CA GLU A 194 -7.45 -6.14 -16.48
C GLU A 194 -8.57 -7.18 -16.61
N GLU A 195 -9.75 -6.89 -16.04
CA GLU A 195 -10.94 -7.74 -16.23
C GLU A 195 -11.44 -7.70 -17.68
N ASP A 196 -12.00 -8.81 -18.16
CA ASP A 196 -12.77 -8.87 -19.39
C ASP A 196 -14.25 -8.57 -19.10
N PRO A 197 -14.76 -7.38 -19.46
CA PRO A 197 -16.14 -6.99 -19.16
C PRO A 197 -17.17 -7.81 -19.96
N SER A 198 -16.77 -8.48 -21.05
CA SER A 198 -17.68 -9.28 -21.88
C SER A 198 -17.99 -10.66 -21.27
N ALA A 199 -17.08 -11.17 -20.42
CA ALA A 199 -17.21 -12.45 -19.76
C ALA A 199 -16.45 -12.44 -18.43
N PRO A 200 -16.90 -11.66 -17.42
CA PRO A 200 -16.16 -11.46 -16.19
C PRO A 200 -16.07 -12.74 -15.35
N LEU A 201 -14.98 -12.89 -14.59
CA LEU A 201 -14.85 -13.99 -13.65
C LEU A 201 -15.70 -13.75 -12.39
N PRO A 202 -16.17 -14.80 -11.70
CA PRO A 202 -16.83 -14.65 -10.41
C PRO A 202 -15.89 -13.96 -9.41
N LEU A 203 -16.35 -12.90 -8.73
CA LEU A 203 -15.56 -12.13 -7.76
C LEU A 203 -15.25 -12.94 -6.48
N GLU A 204 -14.35 -13.91 -6.57
CA GLU A 204 -13.89 -14.72 -5.46
C GLU A 204 -12.40 -14.48 -5.20
N ARG A 205 -12.04 -14.27 -3.93
CA ARG A 205 -10.65 -14.28 -3.50
C ARG A 205 -10.25 -15.71 -3.20
N VAL A 206 -9.36 -16.28 -4.00
CA VAL A 206 -8.97 -17.69 -3.94
C VAL A 206 -7.50 -17.80 -3.55
N PHE A 207 -7.18 -18.57 -2.52
CA PHE A 207 -5.80 -18.98 -2.25
C PHE A 207 -5.67 -20.48 -2.45
N HIS A 208 -4.82 -20.89 -3.37
CA HIS A 208 -4.60 -22.28 -3.72
C HIS A 208 -3.21 -22.70 -3.23
N TYR A 209 -3.19 -23.48 -2.15
CA TYR A 209 -1.98 -24.13 -1.67
C TYR A 209 -1.64 -25.34 -2.53
N GLN A 210 -0.39 -25.46 -2.96
CA GLN A 210 0.04 -26.56 -3.82
C GLN A 210 -0.81 -26.71 -5.09
N HIS A 211 -0.80 -25.68 -5.93
CA HIS A 211 -1.58 -25.68 -7.16
C HIS A 211 -1.07 -26.77 -8.14
N PRO A 212 -1.92 -27.71 -8.58
CA PRO A 212 -1.49 -28.88 -9.33
C PRO A 212 -0.91 -28.51 -10.71
N ALA A 213 -1.42 -27.47 -11.36
CA ALA A 213 -0.88 -26.98 -12.63
C ALA A 213 0.40 -26.14 -12.51
N MET A 214 0.83 -25.82 -11.28
CA MET A 214 2.02 -25.00 -10.99
C MET A 214 3.06 -25.77 -10.17
N GLU A 215 3.09 -27.10 -10.35
CA GLU A 215 4.07 -28.01 -9.71
C GLU A 215 4.10 -27.85 -8.17
N GLY A 216 2.93 -27.60 -7.56
CA GLY A 216 2.83 -27.47 -6.10
C GLY A 216 3.18 -26.08 -5.55
N ARG A 217 3.34 -25.05 -6.38
CA ARG A 217 3.46 -23.65 -5.91
C ARG A 217 2.14 -23.13 -5.33
N ASN A 218 2.22 -22.18 -4.42
CA ASN A 218 1.05 -21.45 -3.95
C ASN A 218 0.64 -20.36 -4.95
N VAL A 219 -0.66 -20.21 -5.19
CA VAL A 219 -1.23 -19.19 -6.08
C VAL A 219 -2.36 -18.46 -5.36
N LEU A 220 -2.36 -17.12 -5.39
CA LEU A 220 -3.41 -16.28 -4.82
C LEU A 220 -4.06 -15.44 -5.91
N PHE A 221 -5.38 -15.47 -5.98
CA PHE A 221 -6.21 -14.63 -6.85
C PHE A 221 -7.01 -13.65 -6.00
N VAL A 222 -6.92 -12.36 -6.30
CA VAL A 222 -7.65 -11.30 -5.60
C VAL A 222 -8.31 -10.37 -6.62
N PRO A 223 -9.66 -10.34 -6.69
CA PRO A 223 -10.35 -9.30 -7.41
C PRO A 223 -10.16 -7.96 -6.71
N PHE A 224 -9.88 -6.91 -7.47
CA PHE A 224 -9.75 -5.53 -6.97
C PHE A 224 -10.41 -4.54 -7.95
N ALA A 225 -10.62 -3.30 -7.51
CA ALA A 225 -11.13 -2.25 -8.40
C ALA A 225 -10.18 -1.99 -9.58
N GLY A 226 -10.56 -2.47 -10.77
CA GLY A 226 -9.75 -2.40 -12.00
C GLY A 226 -9.35 -3.75 -12.57
N GLY A 227 -9.55 -4.86 -11.84
CA GLY A 227 -9.34 -6.20 -12.38
C GLY A 227 -8.94 -7.24 -11.33
N TRP A 228 -7.90 -8.00 -11.64
CA TRP A 228 -7.44 -9.16 -10.90
C TRP A 228 -5.97 -9.04 -10.55
N ARG A 229 -5.63 -9.43 -9.33
CA ARG A 229 -4.25 -9.72 -8.97
C ARG A 229 -4.03 -11.22 -8.85
N VAL A 230 -2.94 -11.69 -9.41
CA VAL A 230 -2.43 -13.05 -9.23
C VAL A 230 -1.05 -13.00 -8.60
N ASP A 231 -0.89 -13.62 -7.43
CA ASP A 231 0.41 -13.82 -6.81
C ASP A 231 0.82 -15.28 -6.99
N LEU A 232 2.01 -15.51 -7.56
CA LEU A 232 2.62 -16.82 -7.73
C LEU A 232 3.85 -16.93 -6.82
N GLN A 233 3.86 -17.92 -5.93
CA GLN A 233 5.05 -18.24 -5.14
C GLN A 233 6.16 -18.76 -6.06
N LEU A 234 7.39 -18.29 -5.84
CA LEU A 234 8.60 -18.86 -6.41
C LEU A 234 9.32 -19.72 -5.38
N PHE A 235 9.86 -20.84 -5.82
CA PHE A 235 10.81 -21.63 -5.04
C PHE A 235 12.19 -20.96 -5.02
N ALA A 236 13.11 -21.47 -4.21
CA ALA A 236 14.42 -20.85 -4.02
C ALA A 236 15.29 -20.96 -5.29
N GLU A 237 15.13 -22.06 -6.02
CA GLU A 237 15.81 -22.43 -7.25
C GLU A 237 15.19 -21.79 -8.51
N ASP A 238 13.99 -21.21 -8.41
CA ASP A 238 13.33 -20.58 -9.55
C ASP A 238 14.11 -19.34 -10.04
N ASP A 239 14.24 -19.21 -11.36
CA ASP A 239 14.68 -17.98 -12.01
C ASP A 239 13.55 -16.95 -11.97
N ALA A 240 13.74 -15.95 -11.11
CA ALA A 240 12.74 -14.90 -10.91
C ALA A 240 12.44 -14.10 -12.19
N GLN A 241 13.43 -13.92 -13.08
CA GLN A 241 13.23 -13.20 -14.34
C GLN A 241 12.41 -14.01 -15.34
N GLN A 242 12.60 -15.33 -15.36
CA GLN A 242 11.81 -16.24 -16.18
C GLN A 242 10.33 -16.21 -15.80
N TYR A 243 9.99 -16.15 -14.51
CA TYR A 243 8.59 -16.11 -14.05
C TYR A 243 7.99 -14.71 -13.99
N GLY A 244 8.82 -13.69 -13.73
CA GLY A 244 8.42 -12.30 -13.49
C GLY A 244 8.52 -11.35 -14.68
N SER A 245 8.95 -11.84 -15.86
CA SER A 245 8.83 -11.10 -17.12
C SER A 245 7.42 -11.20 -17.70
N ILE A 246 7.01 -10.25 -18.54
CA ILE A 246 5.68 -10.28 -19.19
C ILE A 246 5.53 -11.56 -20.02
N GLU A 247 6.58 -11.94 -20.75
CA GLU A 247 6.63 -13.17 -21.56
C GLU A 247 6.49 -14.40 -20.67
N GLY A 248 7.20 -14.43 -19.54
CA GLY A 248 7.10 -15.47 -18.52
C GLY A 248 5.69 -15.64 -17.97
N VAL A 249 5.10 -14.52 -17.55
CA VAL A 249 3.72 -14.46 -17.06
C VAL A 249 2.73 -14.98 -18.10
N ARG A 250 2.89 -14.61 -19.37
CA ARG A 250 2.05 -15.13 -20.48
C ARG A 250 2.14 -16.66 -20.64
N GLN A 251 3.24 -17.29 -20.24
CA GLN A 251 3.36 -18.76 -20.30
C GLN A 251 2.60 -19.46 -19.18
N TRP A 252 2.57 -18.90 -17.96
CA TRP A 252 1.98 -19.58 -16.81
C TRP A 252 0.57 -19.11 -16.43
N ILE A 253 0.16 -17.87 -16.76
CA ILE A 253 -1.21 -17.39 -16.48
C ILE A 253 -2.29 -18.30 -17.07
N PRO A 254 -2.20 -18.80 -18.31
CA PRO A 254 -3.19 -19.73 -18.87
C PRO A 254 -3.32 -21.07 -18.13
N LYS A 255 -2.36 -21.41 -17.25
CA LYS A 255 -2.43 -22.62 -16.41
C LYS A 255 -3.29 -22.42 -15.17
N VAL A 256 -3.58 -21.17 -14.81
CA VAL A 256 -4.24 -20.79 -13.55
C VAL A 256 -5.46 -19.88 -13.74
N MET A 257 -5.56 -19.20 -14.89
CA MET A 257 -6.70 -18.41 -15.34
C MET A 257 -7.04 -18.75 -16.79
N ASP A 258 -8.21 -18.32 -17.27
CA ASP A 258 -8.57 -18.43 -18.69
C ASP A 258 -7.50 -17.76 -19.58
N LYS A 259 -7.17 -18.39 -20.71
CA LYS A 259 -6.12 -17.94 -21.64
C LYS A 259 -6.31 -16.48 -22.09
N LYS A 260 -7.55 -15.98 -22.17
CA LYS A 260 -7.84 -14.60 -22.57
C LYS A 260 -7.18 -13.54 -21.68
N TYR A 261 -6.83 -13.88 -20.44
CA TYR A 261 -6.20 -12.96 -19.50
C TYR A 261 -4.68 -12.79 -19.73
N ALA A 262 -4.04 -13.66 -20.53
CA ALA A 262 -2.61 -13.53 -20.84
C ALA A 262 -2.27 -12.25 -21.62
N ASP A 263 -3.22 -11.73 -22.40
CA ASP A 263 -3.04 -10.49 -23.16
C ASP A 263 -3.55 -9.23 -22.43
N ARG A 264 -4.02 -9.39 -21.18
CA ARG A 264 -4.58 -8.32 -20.33
C ARG A 264 -3.70 -7.96 -19.14
N ILE A 265 -2.44 -8.39 -19.14
CA ILE A 265 -1.47 -8.07 -18.09
C ILE A 265 -1.17 -6.58 -18.14
N THR A 266 -1.40 -5.88 -17.03
CA THR A 266 -1.16 -4.43 -16.93
C THR A 266 0.07 -4.09 -16.12
N TRP A 267 0.47 -4.99 -15.20
CA TRP A 267 1.66 -4.80 -14.38
C TRP A 267 2.20 -6.12 -13.86
N VAL A 268 3.53 -6.20 -13.75
CA VAL A 268 4.22 -7.32 -13.10
C VAL A 268 5.24 -6.76 -12.11
N SER A 269 5.33 -7.38 -10.95
CA SER A 269 6.33 -7.06 -9.95
C SER A 269 6.78 -8.31 -9.21
N MET A 270 7.91 -8.20 -8.53
CA MET A 270 8.43 -9.24 -7.67
C MET A 270 8.63 -8.66 -6.28
N TYR A 271 8.26 -9.41 -5.26
CA TYR A 271 8.55 -9.02 -3.89
C TYR A 271 8.99 -10.21 -3.05
N GLN A 272 9.76 -9.90 -2.02
CA GLN A 272 10.20 -10.82 -1.00
C GLN A 272 9.66 -10.33 0.34
N PHE A 273 9.08 -11.23 1.13
CA PHE A 273 8.58 -10.84 2.44
C PHE A 273 9.74 -10.59 3.41
N HIS A 274 9.75 -9.39 3.99
CA HIS A 274 10.64 -9.05 5.10
C HIS A 274 9.79 -8.85 6.36
N GLN A 275 10.09 -9.61 7.40
CA GLN A 275 9.52 -9.40 8.72
C GLN A 275 10.61 -8.76 9.58
N ALA A 276 10.62 -7.43 9.65
CA ALA A 276 11.59 -6.71 10.44
C ALA A 276 10.90 -5.60 11.23
N VAL A 277 11.34 -5.40 12.47
CA VAL A 277 10.78 -4.41 13.41
C VAL A 277 11.93 -3.58 13.93
N GLY A 278 11.75 -2.26 14.00
CA GLY A 278 12.67 -1.37 14.70
C GLY A 278 12.29 -1.32 16.18
N PRO A 279 13.26 -1.26 17.11
CA PRO A 279 12.95 -1.00 18.51
C PRO A 279 12.22 0.34 18.66
N TYR A 280 11.36 0.45 19.67
CA TYR A 280 10.78 1.74 20.04
C TYR A 280 11.87 2.62 20.64
N VAL A 281 12.11 3.78 20.02
CA VAL A 281 13.12 4.74 20.48
C VAL A 281 12.44 6.10 20.64
N HIS A 282 12.39 6.60 21.87
CA HIS A 282 12.02 7.99 22.18
C HIS A 282 13.30 8.79 22.35
N ARG A 283 13.48 9.86 21.58
CA ARG A 283 14.55 10.85 21.77
C ARG A 283 13.94 12.23 21.85
#